data_AF-A0A7X9IGH6-F1
#
_entry.id   AF-A0A7X9IGH6-F1
#
_cell.length_a   1.000
_cell.length_b   1.000
_cell.length_c   1.000
_cell.angle_alpha   90.00
_cell.angle_beta   90.00
_cell.angle_gamma   90.00
#
_symmetry.space_group_name_H-M   'P 1'
#
loop_
_entity.id
_entity.type
_entity.pdbx_description
1 polymer ?
#
loop_
_entity_poly.entity_id
_entity_poly.type
_entity_poly.pdbx_seq_one_letter_code
_entity_poly.pdbx_strand_id
1 'polypeptide(L)'
;MAALSVTATQALAFGDVFQGIPKSVANTDAVAGIFTMSGTANAGISLYLELPDYLTLADGSDRMVIAFSTTDASVDTTGGGDPTGMVGGDGYLNVNPYSLPSTANLSNLGTANIYLGGKVIPTVDQKAGAYSGDIVLTVSYNGT
;
A
#
# COMPACT_ATOMS: atom_id res chain seq x y z
N MET A 1 14.23 -22.72 -5.91
CA MET A 1 13.70 -21.37 -5.64
C MET A 1 12.24 -21.37 -6.01
N ALA A 2 11.37 -20.90 -5.12
CA ALA A 2 9.95 -20.73 -5.42
C ALA A 2 9.75 -19.49 -6.31
N ALA A 3 8.76 -19.54 -7.19
CA ALA A 3 8.35 -18.37 -7.96
C ALA A 3 7.87 -17.28 -6.99
N LEU A 4 8.27 -16.04 -7.26
CA LEU A 4 7.80 -14.89 -6.51
C LEU A 4 6.43 -14.47 -7.08
N SER A 5 5.46 -14.28 -6.20
CA SER A 5 4.12 -13.80 -6.57
C SER A 5 3.67 -12.69 -5.65
N VAL A 6 2.86 -11.80 -6.19
CA VAL A 6 2.29 -10.65 -5.50
C VAL A 6 0.78 -10.68 -5.73
N THR A 7 0.01 -10.39 -4.69
CA THR A 7 -1.45 -10.31 -4.74
C THR A 7 -1.92 -9.08 -3.97
N ALA A 8 -2.72 -8.23 -4.60
CA ALA A 8 -3.43 -7.17 -3.89
C ALA A 8 -4.63 -7.79 -3.16
N THR A 9 -4.47 -8.05 -1.86
CA THR A 9 -5.48 -8.72 -1.03
C THR A 9 -6.58 -7.75 -0.60
N GLN A 10 -6.26 -6.47 -0.45
CA GLN A 10 -7.20 -5.42 -0.08
C GLN A 10 -6.85 -4.12 -0.78
N ALA A 11 -7.87 -3.43 -1.31
CA ALA A 11 -7.70 -2.08 -1.86
C ALA A 11 -7.69 -1.03 -0.74
N LEU A 12 -6.87 0.01 -0.89
CA LEU A 12 -6.90 1.18 -0.02
C LEU A 12 -8.23 1.93 -0.23
N ALA A 13 -9.10 1.91 0.78
CA ALA A 13 -10.44 2.45 0.68
C ALA A 13 -10.66 3.62 1.64
N PHE A 14 -11.01 4.78 1.07
CA PHE A 14 -11.35 5.97 1.84
C PHE A 14 -12.83 6.01 2.27
N GLY A 15 -13.69 5.15 1.71
CA GLY A 15 -15.13 5.17 1.96
C GLY A 15 -15.78 6.49 1.53
N ASP A 16 -16.76 6.97 2.30
CA ASP A 16 -17.42 8.26 2.02
C ASP A 16 -16.46 9.43 2.26
N VAL A 17 -16.31 10.26 1.23
CA VAL A 17 -15.46 11.45 1.21
C VAL A 17 -16.33 12.63 0.83
N PHE A 18 -16.36 13.66 1.68
CA PHE A 18 -17.13 14.87 1.43
C PHE A 18 -16.30 15.90 0.67
N GLN A 19 -16.92 16.60 -0.28
CA GLN A 19 -16.30 17.67 -1.05
C GLN A 19 -15.58 18.68 -0.13
N GLY A 20 -14.36 19.07 -0.50
CA GLY A 20 -13.53 20.01 0.24
C GLY A 20 -13.00 19.51 1.59
N ILE A 21 -13.31 18.28 2.02
CA ILE A 21 -12.84 17.72 3.29
C ILE A 21 -11.81 16.62 3.02
N PRO A 22 -10.51 16.89 3.24
CA PRO A 22 -9.48 15.86 3.10
C PRO A 22 -9.70 14.70 4.07
N LYS A 23 -9.40 13.48 3.62
CA LYS A 23 -9.53 12.26 4.41
C LYS A 23 -8.26 11.44 4.32
N SER A 24 -7.82 10.91 5.45
CA SER A 24 -6.63 10.07 5.57
C SER A 24 -7.00 8.68 6.06
N VAL A 25 -6.24 7.69 5.61
CA VAL A 25 -6.24 6.31 6.11
C VAL A 25 -4.80 6.00 6.51
N ALA A 26 -4.59 5.52 7.73
CA ALA A 26 -3.28 5.10 8.19
C ALA A 26 -2.91 3.73 7.61
N ASN A 27 -1.61 3.46 7.48
CA ASN A 27 -1.07 2.13 7.15
C ASN A 27 -1.37 1.05 8.20
N THR A 28 -1.86 1.43 9.39
CA THR A 28 -2.31 0.52 10.45
C THR A 28 -3.83 0.38 10.52
N ASP A 29 -4.59 1.08 9.68
CA ASP A 29 -6.04 0.96 9.68
C ASP A 29 -6.51 -0.32 8.98
N ALA A 30 -7.63 -0.88 9.40
CA ALA A 30 -8.23 -2.09 8.80
C ALA A 30 -8.70 -1.91 7.33
N VAL A 31 -8.68 -0.67 6.83
CA VAL A 31 -9.03 -0.30 5.45
C VAL A 31 -7.81 0.13 4.62
N ALA A 32 -6.60 -0.08 5.15
CA ALA A 32 -5.36 0.11 4.41
C ALA A 32 -5.31 -0.81 3.19
N GLY A 33 -4.57 -0.41 2.16
CA GLY A 33 -4.25 -1.28 1.05
C GLY A 33 -3.31 -2.39 1.51
N ILE A 34 -3.59 -3.64 1.13
CA ILE A 34 -2.77 -4.80 1.47
C ILE A 34 -2.24 -5.45 0.20
N PHE A 35 -0.92 -5.51 0.08
CA PHE A 35 -0.24 -6.38 -0.86
C PHE A 35 0.38 -7.56 -0.12
N THR A 36 0.09 -8.77 -0.55
CA THR A 36 0.67 -10.00 -0.03
C THR A 36 1.65 -10.55 -1.04
N MET A 37 2.85 -10.87 -0.57
CA MET A 37 3.94 -11.45 -1.36
C MET A 37 4.19 -12.86 -0.88
N SER A 38 4.48 -13.77 -1.81
CA SER A 38 4.93 -15.12 -1.48
C SER A 38 6.05 -15.59 -2.39
N GLY A 39 6.98 -16.37 -1.82
CA GLY A 39 8.16 -16.85 -2.53
C GLY A 39 9.01 -17.76 -1.66
N THR A 40 10.33 -17.71 -1.85
CA THR A 40 11.31 -18.53 -1.13
C THR A 40 11.48 -18.00 0.29
N ALA A 41 11.32 -18.87 1.29
CA ALA A 41 11.49 -18.52 2.70
C ALA A 41 12.85 -17.87 2.98
N ASN A 42 12.83 -16.80 3.79
CA ASN A 42 13.99 -16.01 4.20
C ASN A 42 14.77 -15.33 3.06
N ALA A 43 14.25 -15.32 1.84
CA ALA A 43 14.91 -14.66 0.72
C ALA A 43 14.71 -13.14 0.79
N GLY A 44 15.76 -12.39 0.47
CA GLY A 44 15.70 -10.95 0.32
C GLY A 44 14.96 -10.53 -0.94
N ILE A 45 14.20 -9.44 -0.81
CA ILE A 45 13.35 -8.88 -1.86
C ILE A 45 13.55 -7.38 -2.02
N SER A 46 13.48 -6.93 -3.27
CA SER A 46 13.38 -5.52 -3.63
C SER A 46 11.92 -5.16 -3.90
N LEU A 47 11.49 -4.01 -3.39
CA LEU A 47 10.11 -3.54 -3.46
C LEU A 47 10.05 -2.18 -4.15
N TYR A 48 9.09 -2.03 -5.07
CA TYR A 48 8.82 -0.76 -5.72
C TYR A 48 7.31 -0.56 -5.92
N LEU A 49 6.79 0.56 -5.44
CA LEU A 49 5.40 0.97 -5.65
C LEU A 49 5.33 2.09 -6.68
N GLU A 50 4.47 1.90 -7.67
CA GLU A 50 3.98 2.99 -8.52
C GLU A 50 2.66 3.49 -7.92
N LEU A 51 2.64 4.77 -7.54
CA LEU A 51 1.52 5.41 -6.85
C LEU A 51 0.90 6.46 -7.78
N PRO A 52 -0.44 6.52 -7.87
CA PRO A 52 -1.11 7.55 -8.64
C PRO A 52 -1.08 8.90 -7.88
N ASP A 53 -1.05 10.01 -8.61
CA ASP A 53 -1.24 11.36 -8.03
C ASP A 53 -2.73 11.75 -7.96
N TYR A 54 -3.59 11.06 -8.71
CA TYR A 54 -5.01 11.33 -8.81
C TYR A 54 -5.83 10.05 -8.91
N LEU A 55 -6.98 10.03 -8.26
CA LEU A 55 -8.06 9.10 -8.55
C LEU A 55 -8.98 9.72 -9.62
N THR A 56 -9.49 8.90 -10.52
CA THR A 56 -10.35 9.34 -11.62
C THR A 56 -11.77 8.89 -11.35
N LEU A 57 -12.75 9.78 -11.58
CA LEU A 57 -14.16 9.43 -11.54
C LEU A 57 -14.44 8.33 -12.58
N ALA A 58 -15.35 7.40 -12.30
CA ALA A 58 -15.62 6.27 -13.19
C ALA A 58 -15.95 6.65 -14.65
N ASP A 59 -16.50 7.85 -14.89
CA ASP A 59 -16.82 8.37 -16.23
C ASP A 59 -15.67 9.20 -16.87
N GLY A 60 -14.53 9.34 -16.18
CA GLY A 60 -13.35 10.08 -16.62
C GLY A 60 -13.48 11.61 -16.57
N SER A 61 -14.63 12.16 -16.15
CA SER A 61 -14.92 13.59 -16.26
C SER A 61 -14.30 14.45 -15.17
N ASP A 62 -13.81 13.85 -14.08
CA ASP A 62 -13.27 14.55 -12.93
C ASP A 62 -12.18 13.73 -12.24
N ARG A 63 -11.34 14.40 -11.44
CA ARG A 63 -10.21 13.81 -10.71
C ARG A 63 -10.17 14.30 -9.27
N MET A 64 -9.78 13.42 -8.36
CA MET A 64 -9.53 13.72 -6.95
C MET A 64 -8.06 13.49 -6.64
N VAL A 65 -7.40 14.46 -6.00
CA VAL A 65 -5.98 14.32 -5.62
C VAL A 65 -5.85 13.24 -4.55
N ILE A 66 -4.85 12.36 -4.72
CA ILE A 66 -4.38 11.45 -3.68
C ILE A 66 -2.89 11.70 -3.45
N ALA A 67 -2.47 11.67 -2.19
CA ALA A 67 -1.10 11.91 -1.79
C ALA A 67 -0.65 10.88 -0.76
N PHE A 68 0.64 10.57 -0.81
CA PHE A 68 1.30 9.65 0.10
C PHE A 68 2.47 10.35 0.79
N SER A 69 2.51 10.28 2.11
CA SER A 69 3.56 10.83 2.96
C SER A 69 4.72 9.84 3.15
N THR A 70 5.80 10.30 3.77
CA THR A 70 6.97 9.47 4.09
C THR A 70 6.69 8.39 5.16
N THR A 71 5.49 8.34 5.72
CA THR A 71 5.09 7.39 6.76
C THR A 71 3.87 6.55 6.38
N ASP A 72 3.42 6.63 5.13
CA ASP A 72 2.14 6.02 4.71
C ASP A 72 2.27 4.55 4.31
N ALA A 73 3.44 3.92 4.42
CA ALA A 73 3.57 2.48 4.21
C ALA A 73 4.18 1.78 5.42
N SER A 74 3.92 0.47 5.53
CA SER A 74 4.65 -0.43 6.40
C SER A 74 4.91 -1.74 5.67
N VAL A 75 6.05 -2.37 5.96
CA VAL A 75 6.45 -3.67 5.38
C VAL A 75 6.55 -4.69 6.51
N ASP A 76 5.64 -5.65 6.51
CA ASP A 76 5.60 -6.78 7.44
C ASP A 76 6.35 -7.96 6.84
N THR A 77 7.46 -8.31 7.47
CA THR A 77 8.35 -9.41 7.07
C THR A 77 8.04 -10.72 7.77
N THR A 78 7.03 -10.73 8.67
CA THR A 78 6.53 -11.94 9.34
C THR A 78 5.40 -12.60 8.55
N GLY A 79 4.69 -11.81 7.74
CA GLY A 79 3.58 -12.29 6.92
C GLY A 79 2.26 -12.37 7.68
N GLY A 80 2.01 -11.44 8.61
CA GLY A 80 0.83 -11.45 9.50
C GLY A 80 -0.49 -11.15 8.78
N GLY A 81 -0.45 -10.38 7.69
CA GLY A 81 -1.61 -10.07 6.85
C GLY A 81 -2.66 -9.13 7.48
N ASP A 82 -2.42 -8.61 8.68
CA ASP A 82 -3.31 -7.69 9.39
C ASP A 82 -2.58 -6.37 9.71
N PRO A 83 -2.97 -5.24 9.09
CA PRO A 83 -2.34 -3.95 9.34
C PRO A 83 -2.52 -3.44 10.77
N THR A 84 -3.61 -3.84 11.45
CA THR A 84 -3.95 -3.33 12.79
C THR A 84 -3.07 -3.92 13.88
N GLY A 85 -2.50 -5.10 13.63
CA GLY A 85 -1.62 -5.80 14.55
C GLY A 85 -0.14 -5.45 14.38
N MET A 86 0.22 -4.66 13.36
CA MET A 86 1.62 -4.47 13.01
C MET A 86 2.39 -3.66 14.07
N VAL A 87 3.50 -4.22 14.53
CA VAL A 87 4.41 -3.59 15.50
C VAL A 87 5.85 -3.55 14.98
N GLY A 88 6.71 -2.79 15.65
CA GLY A 88 8.09 -2.54 15.19
C GLY A 88 8.98 -3.79 15.12
N GLY A 89 8.56 -4.90 15.73
CA GLY A 89 9.26 -6.19 15.65
C GLY A 89 8.95 -6.98 14.37
N ASP A 90 7.88 -6.63 13.64
CA ASP A 90 7.40 -7.41 12.50
C ASP A 90 8.09 -7.04 11.19
N GLY A 91 8.80 -5.91 11.18
CA GLY A 91 9.51 -5.40 10.02
C GLY A 91 9.70 -3.89 10.10
N TYR A 92 9.21 -3.18 9.09
CA TYR A 92 9.44 -1.75 8.91
C TYR A 92 8.14 -0.98 9.04
N LEU A 93 8.01 -0.18 10.09
CA LEU A 93 6.85 0.69 10.31
C LEU A 93 7.07 2.07 9.71
N ASN A 94 5.99 2.68 9.21
CA ASN A 94 5.94 4.10 8.85
C ASN A 94 7.07 4.51 7.89
N VAL A 95 7.23 3.74 6.83
CA VAL A 95 8.21 3.98 5.78
C VAL A 95 7.62 4.76 4.62
N ASN A 96 8.51 5.35 3.81
CA ASN A 96 8.13 6.09 2.63
C ASN A 96 7.73 5.11 1.51
N PRO A 97 6.50 5.14 0.99
CA PRO A 97 6.08 4.25 -0.10
C PRO A 97 6.83 4.52 -1.41
N TYR A 98 7.39 5.72 -1.60
CA TYR A 98 8.27 6.03 -2.75
C TYR A 98 9.71 5.53 -2.56
N SER A 99 10.08 5.05 -1.37
CA SER A 99 11.43 4.58 -1.04
C SER A 99 11.35 3.46 -0.01
N LEU A 100 10.83 2.31 -0.45
CA LEU A 100 10.67 1.13 0.40
C LEU A 100 12.04 0.54 0.82
N PRO A 101 12.11 -0.14 1.98
CA PRO A 101 13.35 -0.77 2.46
C PRO A 101 13.94 -1.76 1.45
N SER A 102 15.24 -1.64 1.17
CA SER A 102 15.99 -2.54 0.27
C SER A 102 16.44 -3.84 0.93
N THR A 103 16.30 -3.95 2.24
CA THR A 103 16.69 -5.09 3.08
C THR A 103 15.47 -5.88 3.59
N ALA A 104 14.33 -5.73 2.94
CA ALA A 104 13.14 -6.53 3.26
C ALA A 104 13.38 -7.99 2.85
N ASN A 105 12.88 -8.92 3.68
CA ASN A 105 12.96 -10.34 3.43
C ASN A 105 11.57 -10.95 3.54
N LEU A 106 11.36 -12.05 2.82
CA LEU A 106 10.22 -12.92 3.08
C LEU A 106 10.42 -13.65 4.41
N SER A 107 9.32 -13.95 5.10
CA SER A 107 9.30 -14.68 6.36
C SER A 107 9.90 -16.09 6.25
N ASN A 108 9.99 -16.81 7.36
CA ASN A 108 10.34 -18.23 7.38
C ASN A 108 9.32 -19.13 6.65
N LEU A 109 8.11 -18.63 6.37
CA LEU A 109 7.09 -19.27 5.55
C LEU A 109 7.11 -18.78 4.11
N GLY A 110 8.02 -17.85 3.76
CA GLY A 110 8.13 -17.29 2.42
C GLY A 110 7.07 -16.24 2.12
N THR A 111 6.54 -15.55 3.14
CA THR A 111 5.49 -14.53 3.00
C THR A 111 5.94 -13.17 3.52
N ALA A 112 5.43 -12.10 2.93
CA ALA A 112 5.55 -10.75 3.48
C ALA A 112 4.36 -9.90 3.01
N ASN A 113 4.08 -8.81 3.71
CA ASN A 113 2.98 -7.92 3.40
C ASN A 113 3.44 -6.46 3.32
N ILE A 114 2.76 -5.68 2.50
CA ILE A 114 2.82 -4.21 2.54
C ILE A 114 1.44 -3.71 2.93
N TYR A 115 1.42 -2.83 3.93
CA TYR A 115 0.24 -2.07 4.31
C TYR A 115 0.42 -0.62 3.89
N LEU A 116 -0.53 -0.10 3.13
CA LEU A 116 -0.45 1.21 2.51
C LEU A 116 -1.63 2.07 2.95
N GLY A 117 -1.35 3.16 3.62
CA GLY A 117 -2.27 4.27 3.87
C GLY A 117 -2.16 5.34 2.78
N GLY A 118 -2.79 6.48 3.02
CA GLY A 118 -2.71 7.63 2.13
C GLY A 118 -3.69 8.72 2.51
N LYS A 119 -3.75 9.77 1.70
CA LYS A 119 -4.66 10.91 1.90
C LYS A 119 -5.30 11.35 0.60
N VAL A 120 -6.63 11.46 0.59
CA VAL A 120 -7.37 12.10 -0.49
C VAL A 120 -7.69 13.55 -0.16
N ILE A 121 -7.67 14.40 -1.17
CA ILE A 121 -7.90 15.85 -1.07
C ILE A 121 -8.95 16.22 -2.12
N PRO A 122 -10.26 16.04 -1.82
CA PRO A 122 -11.33 16.40 -2.72
C PRO A 122 -11.41 17.92 -2.89
N THR A 123 -11.73 18.39 -4.09
CA THR A 123 -12.00 19.82 -4.31
C THR A 123 -13.34 20.23 -3.66
N VAL A 124 -13.56 21.53 -3.45
CA VAL A 124 -14.81 22.06 -2.87
C VAL A 124 -16.03 21.87 -3.79
N ASP A 125 -15.78 21.66 -5.08
CA ASP A 125 -16.74 21.43 -6.16
C ASP A 125 -16.61 20.02 -6.77
N GLN A 126 -16.01 19.07 -6.03
CA GLN A 126 -15.79 17.71 -6.49
C GLN A 126 -17.11 17.06 -6.92
N LYS A 127 -17.16 16.48 -8.12
CA LYS A 127 -18.35 15.78 -8.60
C LYS A 127 -18.64 14.55 -7.74
N ALA A 128 -19.92 14.28 -7.47
CA ALA A 128 -20.31 13.08 -6.73
C ALA A 128 -20.10 11.82 -7.59
N GLY A 129 -19.50 10.80 -6.99
CA GLY A 129 -19.36 9.47 -7.61
C GLY A 129 -18.18 8.68 -7.06
N ALA A 130 -17.92 7.53 -7.68
CA ALA A 130 -16.82 6.65 -7.32
C ALA A 130 -15.54 7.05 -8.05
N TYR A 131 -14.49 7.33 -7.28
CA TYR A 131 -13.15 7.63 -7.79
C TYR A 131 -12.22 6.44 -7.52
N SER A 132 -11.43 6.06 -8.51
CA SER A 132 -10.45 4.98 -8.40
C SER A 132 -9.15 5.30 -9.13
N GLY A 133 -8.09 4.63 -8.74
CA GLY A 133 -6.76 4.72 -9.35
C GLY A 133 -5.98 3.45 -9.04
N ASP A 134 -5.06 3.10 -9.93
CA ASP A 134 -4.29 1.88 -9.81
C ASP A 134 -3.01 2.12 -9.02
N ILE A 135 -2.67 1.17 -8.15
CA ILE A 135 -1.40 1.11 -7.44
C ILE A 135 -0.73 -0.19 -7.85
N VAL A 136 0.51 -0.10 -8.32
CA VAL A 136 1.25 -1.26 -8.83
C VAL A 136 2.43 -1.55 -7.91
N LEU A 137 2.48 -2.76 -7.36
CA LEU A 137 3.63 -3.27 -6.63
C LEU A 137 4.46 -4.18 -7.53
N THR A 138 5.73 -3.81 -7.73
CA THR A 138 6.75 -4.66 -8.35
C THR A 138 7.65 -5.24 -7.28
N VAL A 139 7.89 -6.56 -7.34
CA VAL A 139 8.76 -7.27 -6.40
C VAL A 139 9.72 -8.15 -7.18
N SER A 140 10.96 -8.21 -6.74
CA SER A 140 11.98 -9.11 -7.27
C SER A 140 12.87 -9.64 -6.14
N TYR A 141 13.48 -10.82 -6.35
CA TYR A 141 14.55 -11.26 -5.45
C TYR A 141 15.79 -10.38 -5.63
N ASN A 142 16.45 -10.05 -4.53
CA ASN A 142 17.68 -9.24 -4.55
C ASN A 142 18.97 -10.07 -4.44
N GLY A 143 18.85 -11.38 -4.19
CA GLY A 143 19.97 -12.31 -4.12
C GLY A 143 20.64 -12.46 -2.76
N THR A 144 20.05 -11.89 -1.69
CA THR A 144 20.46 -12.13 -0.29
C THR A 144 19.60 -13.18 0.40
#